data_AF-A0A523FC31-F1
#
_entry.id   AF-A0A523FC31-F1
#
_cell.length_a   1.000
_cell.length_b   1.000
_cell.length_c   1.000
_cell.angle_alpha   90.00
_cell.angle_beta   90.00
_cell.angle_gamma   90.00
#
_symmetry.space_group_name_H-M   'P 1'
#
loop_
_entity.id
_entity.type
_entity.pdbx_description
1 polymer ?
#
loop_
_entity_poly.entity_id
_entity_poly.type
_entity_poly.pdbx_seq_one_letter_code
_entity_poly.pdbx_strand_id
1 'polypeptide(L)' 'MSEIRKAAVIGAGVMGAGIAAHFANARVPVVLLDIAAEDDGNRSAIAEGAVERMLKADP' A
#
# COMPACT_ATOMS: atom_id res chain seq x y z
N MET A 1 -3.30 -20.44 -16.57
CA MET A 1 -2.56 -19.54 -15.64
C MET A 1 -3.39 -19.44 -14.37
N SER A 2 -2.79 -19.57 -13.18
CA SER A 2 -3.54 -19.41 -11.93
C SER A 2 -3.90 -17.94 -11.70
N GLU A 3 -5.14 -17.66 -11.33
CA GLU A 3 -5.61 -16.31 -11.03
C GLU A 3 -4.94 -15.73 -9.77
N ILE A 4 -4.47 -14.49 -9.87
CA ILE A 4 -3.93 -13.74 -8.72
C ILE A 4 -5.11 -13.22 -7.90
N ARG A 5 -5.34 -13.82 -6.72
CA ARG A 5 -6.46 -13.47 -5.84
C ARG A 5 -6.14 -12.35 -4.84
N LYS A 6 -4.86 -12.13 -4.53
CA LYS A 6 -4.39 -11.12 -3.58
C LYS A 6 -2.90 -10.86 -3.81
N ALA A 7 -2.47 -9.62 -3.63
CA ALA A 7 -1.07 -9.20 -3.68
C ALA A 7 -0.60 -8.64 -2.32
N ALA A 8 0.72 -8.59 -2.14
CA ALA A 8 1.35 -7.87 -1.05
C ALA A 8 2.50 -7.04 -1.61
N VAL A 9 2.62 -5.79 -1.15
CA VAL A 9 3.72 -4.89 -1.46
C VAL A 9 4.43 -4.57 -0.14
N ILE A 10 5.73 -4.87 -0.08
CA ILE A 10 6.57 -4.66 1.10
C ILE A 10 7.44 -3.42 0.83
N GLY A 11 7.17 -2.35 1.57
CA GLY A 11 7.68 -1.00 1.39
C GLY A 11 6.56 -0.04 0.95
N ALA A 12 6.28 0.96 1.76
CA ALA A 12 5.26 2.00 1.54
C ALA A 12 5.86 3.37 1.16
N GLY A 13 7.10 3.37 0.66
CA GLY A 13 7.68 4.52 -0.04
C GLY A 13 6.95 4.84 -1.35
N VAL A 14 7.42 5.85 -2.08
CA VAL A 14 6.75 6.40 -3.29
C VAL A 14 6.41 5.31 -4.32
N MET A 15 7.37 4.47 -4.70
CA MET A 15 7.14 3.42 -5.68
C MET A 15 6.22 2.31 -5.17
N GLY A 16 6.41 1.86 -3.92
CA GLY A 16 5.61 0.78 -3.35
C GLY A 16 4.14 1.14 -3.19
N ALA A 17 3.87 2.37 -2.75
CA ALA A 17 2.52 2.91 -2.70
C ALA A 17 1.86 2.95 -4.09
N GLY A 18 2.58 3.38 -5.12
CA GLY A 18 2.10 3.40 -6.50
C GLY A 18 1.81 2.01 -7.07
N ILE A 19 2.68 1.03 -6.81
CA ILE A 19 2.47 -0.37 -7.20
C ILE A 19 1.22 -0.94 -6.52
N ALA A 20 1.05 -0.68 -5.22
CA ALA A 20 -0.15 -1.10 -4.49
C ALA A 20 -1.42 -0.43 -5.06
N ALA A 21 -1.35 0.87 -5.39
CA ALA A 21 -2.45 1.58 -6.03
C ALA A 21 -2.84 0.96 -7.39
N HIS A 22 -1.87 0.51 -8.19
CA HIS A 22 -2.17 -0.21 -9.43
C HIS A 22 -2.90 -1.54 -9.21
N PHE A 23 -2.50 -2.34 -8.21
CA PHE A 23 -3.26 -3.54 -7.84
C PHE A 23 -4.69 -3.20 -7.40
N ALA A 24 -4.85 -2.18 -6.57
CA ALA A 24 -6.16 -1.71 -6.11
C ALA A 24 -7.05 -1.25 -7.29
N ASN A 25 -6.50 -0.49 -8.25
CA ASN A 25 -7.19 -0.05 -9.47
C ASN A 25 -7.61 -1.24 -10.35
N ALA A 26 -6.79 -2.29 -10.41
CA ALA A 26 -7.10 -3.54 -11.10
C ALA A 26 -8.10 -4.43 -10.35
N ARG A 27 -8.68 -3.96 -9.23
CA ARG A 27 -9.57 -4.73 -8.34
C ARG A 27 -8.92 -5.99 -7.76
N VAL A 28 -7.59 -5.99 -7.63
CA VAL A 28 -6.86 -7.04 -6.93
C VAL A 28 -6.63 -6.56 -5.49
N PRO A 29 -7.17 -7.27 -4.48
CA PRO A 29 -6.88 -6.95 -3.08
C PRO A 29 -5.38 -6.92 -2.83
N VAL A 30 -4.88 -5.87 -2.19
CA VAL A 30 -3.45 -5.70 -1.91
C VAL A 30 -3.24 -5.32 -0.45
N VAL A 31 -2.21 -5.90 0.16
CA VAL A 31 -1.70 -5.47 1.47
C VAL A 31 -0.46 -4.63 1.24
N LEU A 32 -0.46 -3.40 1.77
CA LEU A 32 0.72 -2.56 1.82
C LEU A 32 1.33 -2.67 3.22
N LEU A 33 2.57 -3.13 3.30
CA LEU A 33 3.30 -3.34 4.56
C LEU A 33 4.56 -2.49 4.56
N ASP A 34 4.88 -1.86 5.69
CA ASP A 34 6.18 -1.25 5.94
C ASP A 34 6.66 -1.62 7.35
N ILE A 35 7.88 -1.20 7.69
CA ILE A 35 8.37 -1.25 9.06
C ILE A 35 7.42 -0.50 9.99
N ALA A 36 7.41 -0.88 11.27
CA ALA A 36 6.60 -0.18 12.26
C ALA A 36 7.06 1.28 12.35
N ALA A 37 6.10 2.20 12.34
CA ALA A 37 6.39 3.59 12.66
C ALA A 37 7.00 3.68 14.08
N GLU A 38 7.90 4.64 14.29
CA GLU A 38 8.47 4.94 15.62
C GLU A 38 7.47 5.64 16.56
N ASP A 39 6.22 5.81 16.13
CA ASP A 39 5.15 6.48 16.87
C ASP A 39 4.50 5.54 17.91
N ASP A 40 4.16 6.09 19.08
CA ASP A 40 3.82 5.33 20.32
C ASP A 40 2.36 4.84 20.36
N GLY A 41 1.83 4.39 19.21
CA GLY A 41 0.46 3.87 19.18
C GLY A 41 -0.03 3.34 17.84
N ASN A 42 0.50 3.85 16.72
CA ASN A 42 0.11 3.40 15.39
C ASN A 42 1.29 2.84 14.58
N ARG A 43 1.50 1.52 14.70
CA ARG A 43 2.55 0.82 13.95
C ARG A 43 2.39 0.92 12.43
N SER A 44 1.17 1.11 11.94
CA SER A 44 0.84 1.17 10.51
C SER A 44 0.90 2.59 9.94
N ALA A 45 1.28 3.60 10.72
CA ALA A 45 1.19 5.00 10.31
C ALA A 45 1.92 5.30 8.99
N ILE A 46 3.04 4.62 8.70
CA ILE A 46 3.77 4.78 7.42
C ILE A 46 2.90 4.30 6.24
N ALA A 47 2.33 3.10 6.34
CA ALA A 47 1.50 2.50 5.29
C ALA A 47 0.16 3.24 5.13
N GLU A 48 -0.47 3.64 6.23
CA GLU A 48 -1.71 4.42 6.22
C GLU A 48 -1.50 5.80 5.58
N GLY A 49 -0.42 6.50 5.96
CA GLY A 49 -0.05 7.76 5.32
C GLY A 49 0.25 7.60 3.83
N ALA A 50 0.80 6.46 3.39
CA ALA A 50 0.98 6.18 1.97
C ALA A 50 -0.37 5.98 1.25
N VAL A 51 -1.33 5.27 1.86
CA VAL A 51 -2.69 5.12 1.33
C VAL A 51 -3.38 6.47 1.20
N GLU A 52 -3.32 7.32 2.22
CA GLU A 52 -3.92 8.66 2.18
C GLU A 52 -3.36 9.53 1.06
N ARG A 53 -2.05 9.44 0.80
CA ARG A 53 -1.40 10.15 -0.32
C ARG A 53 -1.90 9.62 -1.67
N MET A 54 -2.00 8.30 -1.82
CA MET A 54 -2.49 7.68 -3.06
C MET A 54 -3.97 7.98 -3.34
N LEU A 55 -4.80 8.08 -2.31
CA LEU A 55 -6.22 8.48 -2.46
C LEU A 55 -6.40 9.90 -2.99
N LYS A 56 -5.40 10.77 -2.81
CA LYS A 56 -5.39 12.16 -3.30
C LYS A 56 -4.66 12.32 -4.63
N ALA A 57 -4.01 11.26 -5.12
CA ALA A 57 -3.26 11.32 -6.37
C ALA A 57 -4.21 11.38 -7.56
N ASP A 58 -3.85 12.19 -8.57
CA ASP A 58 -4.49 12.21 -9.88
C ASP A 58 -3.60 11.38 -10.84
N PRO A 59 -3.97 10.11 -11.11
CA PRO A 59 -3.13 9.16 -11.84
C PRO A 59 -3.03 9.42 -13.35
#